data_AF-A0A915MRX9-F1
#
_entry.id   AF-A0A915MRX9-F1
#
_cell.length_a   1.000
_cell.length_b   1.000
_cell.length_c   1.000
_cell.angle_alpha   90.00
_cell.angle_beta   90.00
_cell.angle_gamma   90.00
#
_symmetry.space_group_name_H-M   'P 1'
#
loop_
_entity.id
_entity.type
_entity.pdbx_description
1 polymer ?
#
loop_
_entity_poly.entity_id
_entity_poly.type
_entity_poly.pdbx_seq_one_letter_code
_entity_poly.pdbx_strand_id
1 'polypeptide(L)'
;FLSKNPRIGRCSDFRQVMELISKNGLKTYLGVIAQSNQIGNAGDEFSLIIDQNPLTEFVEKPVEFKDLCYSQVICGCIRGALEAMHMEVQVTLVADLPDPTELRIKFHRILHESIPAGDEL
;
A
#
# COMPACT_ATOMS: atom_id res chain seq x y z
N PHE A 1 -13.48 -3.91 6.55
CA PHE A 1 -14.42 -3.88 5.41
C PHE A 1 -13.92 -4.63 4.18
N LEU A 2 -12.60 -4.69 3.92
CA LEU A 2 -12.03 -5.66 2.96
C LEU A 2 -12.09 -7.11 3.47
N SER A 3 -12.01 -7.34 4.79
CA SER A 3 -12.09 -8.67 5.39
C SER A 3 -13.48 -9.33 5.35
N LYS A 4 -14.53 -8.67 4.84
CA LYS A 4 -15.92 -9.17 4.88
C LYS A 4 -16.56 -9.37 3.51
N ASN A 5 -15.84 -9.18 2.40
CA ASN A 5 -16.40 -9.46 1.07
C ASN A 5 -16.11 -10.93 0.69
N PRO A 6 -17.12 -11.82 0.66
CA PRO A 6 -16.91 -13.26 0.40
C PRO A 6 -16.42 -13.56 -1.02
N ARG A 7 -16.42 -12.58 -1.93
CA ARG A 7 -15.85 -12.70 -3.29
C ARG A 7 -14.37 -12.35 -3.37
N ILE A 8 -13.78 -11.80 -2.31
CA ILE A 8 -12.36 -11.52 -2.22
C ILE A 8 -11.79 -12.57 -1.26
N GLY A 9 -11.21 -13.64 -1.82
CA GLY A 9 -10.48 -14.63 -1.02
C GLY A 9 -9.36 -13.94 -0.23
N ARG A 10 -8.91 -14.54 0.89
CA ARG A 10 -7.68 -14.10 1.55
C ARG A 10 -6.58 -14.11 0.48
N CYS A 11 -6.04 -12.95 0.12
CA CYS A 11 -5.03 -12.86 -0.92
C CYS A 11 -3.80 -13.65 -0.47
N SER A 12 -3.64 -14.86 -1.01
CA SER A 12 -2.48 -15.71 -0.76
C SER A 12 -1.32 -15.39 -1.71
N ASP A 13 -1.60 -14.66 -2.81
CA ASP A 13 -0.62 -14.26 -3.82
C ASP A 13 -0.44 -12.73 -3.82
N PHE A 14 0.81 -12.31 -3.70
CA PHE A 14 1.19 -10.89 -3.64
C PHE A 14 0.80 -10.12 -4.92
N ARG A 15 0.69 -10.80 -6.07
CA ARG A 15 0.19 -10.18 -7.31
C ARG A 15 -1.30 -9.83 -7.24
N GLN A 16 -2.10 -10.65 -6.55
CA GLN A 16 -3.52 -10.33 -6.33
C GLN A 16 -3.65 -9.12 -5.39
N VAL A 17 -2.79 -9.03 -4.38
CA VAL A 17 -2.73 -7.87 -3.48
C VAL A 17 -2.40 -6.60 -4.28
N MET A 18 -1.41 -6.66 -5.16
CA MET A 18 -1.04 -5.57 -6.05
C MET A 18 -2.25 -5.06 -6.86
N GLU A 19 -2.95 -5.95 -7.55
CA GLU A 19 -4.12 -5.56 -8.35
C GLU A 19 -5.29 -5.03 -7.51
N LEU A 20 -5.51 -5.63 -6.34
CA LEU A 20 -6.59 -5.23 -5.44
C LEU A 20 -6.34 -3.82 -4.90
N ILE A 21 -5.11 -3.49 -4.49
CA ILE A 21 -4.78 -2.16 -4.00
C ILE A 21 -4.90 -1.13 -5.13
N SER A 22 -4.34 -1.43 -6.31
CA SER A 22 -4.26 -0.49 -7.42
C SER A 22 -5.63 -0.18 -8.05
N LYS A 23 -6.48 -1.20 -8.25
CA LYS A 23 -7.77 -1.06 -8.96
C LYS A 23 -8.97 -0.85 -8.04
N ASN A 24 -8.96 -1.41 -6.83
CA ASN A 24 -10.12 -1.40 -5.93
C ASN A 24 -9.88 -0.56 -4.68
N GLY A 25 -8.75 -0.74 -4.01
CA GLY A 25 -8.42 -0.04 -2.76
C GLY A 25 -8.36 1.47 -2.96
N LEU A 26 -7.44 1.93 -3.81
CA LEU A 26 -7.27 3.36 -4.07
C LEU A 26 -8.52 3.98 -4.71
N LYS A 27 -9.23 3.24 -5.58
CA LYS A 27 -10.47 3.72 -6.19
C LYS A 27 -11.57 3.96 -5.16
N THR A 28 -11.65 3.09 -4.15
CA THR A 28 -12.68 3.17 -3.11
C THR A 28 -12.40 4.29 -2.10
N TYR A 29 -11.12 4.49 -1.73
CA TYR A 29 -10.73 5.43 -0.67
C TYR A 29 -10.31 6.81 -1.16
N LEU A 30 -9.67 6.89 -2.33
CA LEU A 30 -9.17 8.13 -2.92
C LEU A 30 -9.86 8.49 -4.25
N GLY A 31 -10.70 7.60 -4.80
CA GLY A 31 -11.38 7.84 -6.08
C GLY A 31 -10.49 7.65 -7.31
N VAL A 32 -9.25 7.18 -7.14
CA VAL A 32 -8.24 7.08 -8.21
C VAL A 32 -7.79 5.64 -8.44
N ILE A 33 -7.35 5.35 -9.67
CA ILE A 33 -6.74 4.06 -10.02
C ILE A 33 -5.24 4.32 -10.18
N ALA A 34 -4.41 3.46 -9.57
CA ALA A 34 -2.96 3.51 -9.76
C ALA A 34 -2.52 2.53 -10.84
N GLN A 35 -1.44 2.87 -11.55
CA GLN A 35 -0.71 1.92 -12.37
C GLN A 35 0.15 1.06 -11.46
N SER A 36 0.03 -0.26 -11.55
CA SER A 36 0.85 -1.20 -10.77
C SER A 36 1.85 -1.89 -11.67
N ASN A 37 3.14 -1.85 -11.30
CA ASN A 37 4.21 -2.54 -12.03
C ASN A 37 4.99 -3.46 -11.10
N GLN A 38 5.16 -4.73 -11.48
CA GLN A 38 5.97 -5.66 -10.70
C GLN A 38 7.45 -5.31 -10.86
N ILE A 39 8.19 -5.37 -9.75
CA ILE A 39 9.63 -5.12 -9.71
C ILE A 39 10.34 -6.45 -9.45
N GLY A 40 11.33 -6.75 -10.30
CA GLY A 40 12.13 -7.96 -10.18
C GLY A 40 11.40 -9.27 -10.54
N ASN A 41 12.17 -10.35 -10.57
CA ASN A 41 11.70 -11.67 -11.02
C ASN A 41 11.10 -12.51 -9.88
N ALA A 42 11.37 -12.15 -8.63
CA ALA A 42 10.89 -12.88 -7.45
C ALA A 42 9.41 -12.58 -7.14
N GLY A 43 8.87 -11.47 -7.66
CA GLY A 43 7.47 -11.09 -7.45
C GLY A 43 7.14 -10.73 -6.01
N ASP A 44 8.14 -10.33 -5.23
CA ASP A 44 8.05 -9.87 -3.84
C ASP A 44 8.03 -8.34 -3.74
N GLU A 45 8.19 -7.62 -4.85
CA GLU A 45 8.21 -6.17 -4.90
C GLU A 45 7.37 -5.65 -6.07
N PHE A 46 6.65 -4.54 -5.86
CA PHE A 46 5.96 -3.82 -6.93
C PHE A 46 5.93 -2.31 -6.64
N SER A 47 5.77 -1.51 -7.69
CA SER A 47 5.46 -0.10 -7.59
C SER A 47 4.00 0.19 -7.92
N LEU A 48 3.45 1.20 -7.25
CA LEU A 48 2.18 1.83 -7.56
C LEU A 48 2.45 3.28 -7.94
N ILE A 49 1.99 3.69 -9.11
CA ILE A 49 2.12 5.05 -9.62
C ILE A 49 0.72 5.67 -9.65
N ILE A 50 0.56 6.80 -8.96
CA ILE A 50 -0.66 7.58 -8.93
C ILE A 50 -0.39 8.87 -9.72
N ASP A 51 -0.90 8.92 -10.95
CA ASP A 51 -0.69 10.07 -11.85
C ASP A 51 -1.38 11.34 -11.33
N GLN A 52 -2.58 11.18 -10.78
CA GLN A 52 -3.39 12.27 -10.24
C GLN A 52 -3.67 11.98 -8.77
N ASN A 53 -2.85 12.53 -7.88
CA ASN A 53 -3.05 12.36 -6.44
C ASN A 53 -3.95 13.49 -5.90
N PRO A 54 -5.17 13.17 -5.43
CA PRO A 54 -6.14 14.18 -4.98
C PRO A 54 -5.71 14.89 -3.70
N LEU A 55 -4.76 14.33 -2.94
CA LEU A 55 -4.24 14.96 -1.72
C LEU A 55 -3.32 16.14 -2.03
N THR A 56 -2.73 16.15 -3.23
CA THR A 56 -1.67 17.08 -3.62
C THR A 56 -2.08 18.04 -4.74
N GLU A 57 -3.29 17.91 -5.30
CA GLU A 57 -3.76 18.68 -6.47
C GLU A 57 -3.65 20.20 -6.27
N PHE A 58 -3.90 20.69 -5.06
CA PHE A 58 -3.87 22.12 -4.72
C PHE A 58 -2.77 22.47 -3.72
N VAL A 59 -1.78 21.59 -3.56
CA VAL A 59 -0.70 21.76 -2.59
C VAL A 59 0.54 22.25 -3.31
N GLU A 60 0.98 23.45 -2.97
CA GLU A 60 2.28 23.96 -3.36
C GLU A 60 3.26 23.77 -2.19
N LYS A 61 4.30 22.99 -2.43
CA LYS A 61 5.31 22.66 -1.41
C LYS A 61 6.39 23.75 -1.38
N PRO A 62 6.58 24.46 -0.26
CA PRO A 62 7.64 25.47 -0.15
C PRO A 62 9.02 24.84 -0.33
N VAL A 63 9.95 25.61 -0.90
CA VAL A 63 11.34 25.17 -1.16
C VAL A 63 12.08 24.76 0.12
N GLU A 64 11.71 25.35 1.25
CA GLU A 64 12.26 25.04 2.57
C GLU A 64 11.96 23.61 3.03
N PHE A 65 10.84 23.05 2.57
CA PHE A 65 10.38 21.71 2.92
C PHE A 65 10.64 20.70 1.81
N LYS A 66 11.70 20.86 1.01
CA LYS A 66 12.00 19.98 -0.14
C LYS A 66 12.00 18.48 0.21
N ASP A 67 12.40 18.11 1.42
CA ASP A 67 12.47 16.71 1.86
C ASP A 67 11.15 16.18 2.44
N LEU A 68 10.10 17.02 2.53
CA LEU A 68 8.79 16.59 3.07
C LEU A 68 8.08 15.65 2.09
N CYS A 69 7.84 14.43 2.53
CA CYS A 69 6.96 13.46 1.86
C CYS A 69 5.50 13.74 2.22
N TYR A 70 4.77 14.48 1.39
CA TYR A 70 3.40 14.89 1.69
C TYR A 70 2.45 13.69 1.71
N SER A 71 2.62 12.78 0.76
CA SER A 71 1.78 11.61 0.57
C SER A 71 2.19 10.40 1.43
N GLN A 72 3.04 10.61 2.45
CA GLN A 72 3.52 9.55 3.35
C GLN A 72 2.38 8.83 4.08
N VAL A 73 1.25 9.50 4.28
CA VAL A 73 0.04 8.91 4.88
C VAL A 73 -0.45 7.68 4.08
N ILE A 74 -0.35 7.71 2.75
CA ILE A 74 -0.76 6.58 1.90
C ILE A 74 0.11 5.35 2.18
N CYS A 75 1.41 5.55 2.37
CA CYS A 75 2.34 4.47 2.75
C CYS A 75 1.92 3.80 4.06
N GLY A 76 1.63 4.62 5.08
CA GLY A 76 1.19 4.14 6.39
C GLY A 76 -0.12 3.36 6.34
N CYS A 77 -1.09 3.86 5.58
CA CYS A 77 -2.39 3.19 5.37
C CYS A 77 -2.23 1.81 4.71
N ILE A 78 -1.42 1.72 3.64
CA ILE A 78 -1.19 0.45 2.94
C ILE A 78 -0.47 -0.55 3.86
N ARG A 79 0.59 -0.10 4.56
CA ARG A 79 1.33 -0.94 5.51
C ARG A 79 0.40 -1.48 6.60
N GLY A 80 -0.36 -0.61 7.26
CA GLY A 80 -1.28 -1.01 8.33
C GLY A 80 -2.39 -1.95 7.85
N ALA A 81 -2.91 -1.74 6.64
CA ALA A 81 -3.93 -2.62 6.07
C ALA A 81 -3.37 -4.03 5.77
N LEU A 82 -2.13 -4.13 5.30
CA LEU A 82 -1.49 -5.41 4.99
C LEU A 82 -1.02 -6.13 6.26
N GLU A 83 -0.52 -5.41 7.26
CA GLU A 83 -0.17 -5.97 8.58
C GLU A 83 -1.41 -6.54 9.29
N ALA A 84 -2.57 -5.88 9.17
CA ALA A 84 -3.85 -6.40 9.69
C ALA A 84 -4.34 -7.69 8.99
N MET A 85 -3.72 -8.06 7.87
CA MET A 85 -3.93 -9.32 7.17
C MET A 85 -2.74 -10.27 7.33
N HIS A 86 -1.91 -10.04 8.35
CA HIS A 86 -0.72 -10.83 8.66
C HIS A 86 0.34 -10.84 7.56
N MET A 87 0.47 -9.75 6.80
CA MET A 87 1.56 -9.58 5.85
C MET A 87 2.50 -8.50 6.34
N GLU A 88 3.75 -8.86 6.63
CA GLU A 88 4.81 -7.89 6.91
C GLU A 88 5.30 -7.32 5.57
N VAL A 89 5.11 -6.02 5.40
CA VAL A 89 5.46 -5.30 4.17
C VAL A 89 6.17 -4.00 4.50
N GLN A 90 7.09 -3.63 3.63
CA GLN A 90 7.71 -2.31 3.64
C GLN A 90 7.09 -1.47 2.53
N VAL A 91 6.57 -0.29 2.88
CA VAL A 91 6.03 0.66 1.91
C VAL A 91 6.86 1.94 1.97
N THR A 92 7.47 2.31 0.84
CA THR A 92 8.35 3.47 0.73
C THR A 92 7.83 4.40 -0.36
N LEU A 93 7.85 5.70 -0.09
CA LEU A 93 7.57 6.73 -1.09
C LEU A 93 8.85 6.97 -1.90
N VAL A 94 8.81 6.71 -3.20
CA VAL A 94 9.95 6.89 -4.12
C VAL A 94 9.94 8.30 -4.72
N ALA A 95 8.74 8.74 -5.12
CA ALA A 95 8.51 10.06 -5.69
C ALA A 95 7.20 10.63 -5.16
N ASP A 96 7.16 11.95 -5.03
CA ASP A 96 6.00 12.75 -4.61
C ASP A 96 6.15 14.14 -5.24
N LEU A 97 5.23 15.07 -4.96
CA LEU A 97 5.25 16.46 -5.40
C LEU A 97 6.68 17.02 -5.62
N PRO A 98 7.01 17.50 -6.84
CA PRO A 98 6.13 17.77 -7.98
C PRO A 98 5.86 16.58 -8.92
N ASP A 99 6.53 15.45 -8.71
CA ASP A 99 6.41 14.27 -9.56
C ASP A 99 5.14 13.48 -9.21
N PRO A 100 4.64 12.62 -10.12
CA PRO A 100 3.61 11.65 -9.80
C PRO A 100 3.97 10.82 -8.57
N THR A 101 2.99 10.54 -7.71
CA THR A 101 3.24 9.80 -6.47
C THR A 101 3.58 8.35 -6.80
N GLU A 102 4.85 7.95 -6.58
CA GLU A 102 5.31 6.57 -6.73
C GLU A 102 5.52 5.94 -5.35
N LEU A 103 4.82 4.84 -5.12
CA LEU A 103 4.93 4.02 -3.91
C LEU A 103 5.61 2.71 -4.29
N ARG A 104 6.54 2.25 -3.46
CA ARG A 104 7.20 0.96 -3.60
C ARG A 104 6.84 0.07 -2.43
N ILE A 105 6.28 -1.09 -2.73
CA ILE A 105 5.81 -2.05 -1.75
C ILE A 105 6.67 -3.30 -1.89
N LYS A 106 7.34 -3.69 -0.81
CA LYS A 106 8.13 -4.91 -0.71
C LYS A 106 7.56 -5.83 0.35
N PHE A 107 7.21 -7.04 -0.05
CA PHE A 107 6.82 -8.11 0.85
C PHE A 107 8.03 -8.64 1.62
N HIS A 108 7.87 -8.92 2.91
CA HIS A 108 8.92 -9.51 3.74
C HIS A 108 8.57 -10.93 4.14
N ARG A 109 7.47 -11.12 4.89
CA ARG A 109 7.03 -12.43 5.36
C ARG A 109 5.57 -12.41 5.79
N ILE A 110 4.98 -13.61 5.94
CA ILE A 110 3.70 -13.79 6.62
C ILE A 110 3.95 -13.79 8.12
N LEU A 111 3.16 -13.00 8.85
CA LEU A 111 3.13 -12.97 10.30
C LEU A 111 2.29 -14.16 10.80
N HIS A 112 2.81 -14.91 11.77
CA HIS A 112 2.02 -15.93 12.44
C HIS A 112 1.50 -15.37 13.77
N GLU A 113 0.19 -15.45 14.00
CA GLU A 113 -0.36 -15.20 15.33
C GLU A 113 0.11 -16.31 16.27
N SER A 114 1.01 -15.98 17.20
CA SER A 114 1.27 -16.82 18.35
C SER A 114 0.15 -16.61 19.35
N ILE A 115 -0.73 -17.60 19.52
CA ILE A 115 -1.66 -17.63 20.64
C ILE A 115 -0.80 -17.78 21.90
N PRO A 116 -0.84 -16.83 22.86
CA PRO A 116 -0.14 -17.04 24.13
C PRO A 116 -0.71 -18.27 24.81
N ALA A 117 0.17 -19.18 25.25
CA ALA A 117 -0.22 -20.36 26.01
C ALA A 117 -0.85 -19.90 27.34
N GLY A 118 -2.18 -19.87 27.42
CA GLY A 118 -2.88 -19.37 28.60
C GLY A 118 -4.41 -19.43 28.55
N ASP A 119 -5.04 -19.38 27.38
CA ASP A 119 -6.50 -19.48 27.28
C ASP A 119 -6.97 -20.92 26.99
N GLU A 120 -6.77 -21.79 27.98
CA GLU A 120 -7.70 -22.90 28.25
C GLU A 120 -8.53 -22.50 29.48
N LEU A 121 -9.73 -21.96 29.24
CA LEU A 121 -10.83 -21.93 30.21
C LEU A 121 -12.10 -22.46 29.55
#